data_AF-A0A2E9LHG7-F1
#
_entry.id   AF-A0A2E9LHG7-F1
#
_cell.length_a   1.000
_cell.length_b   1.000
_cell.length_c   1.000
_cell.angle_alpha   90.00
_cell.angle_beta   90.00
_cell.angle_gamma   90.00
#
_symmetry.space_group_name_H-M   'P 1'
#
loop_
_entity.id
_entity.type
_entity.pdbx_description
1 polymer ?
#
loop_
_entity_poly.entity_id
_entity_poly.type
_entity_poly.pdbx_seq_one_letter_code
_entity_poly.pdbx_strand_id
1 'polypeptide(L)'
;MFKVKSKTIKAPPRFGWLSEEIQKEFSMNDKVNINFNYYKDQNVAQGGNFQINTDSPVPLDKSENYKLGKETMEALNKYVKEKNVLVVGSTNGAVIERACLHAKANSVTILEYNLIVVTDKVKKIKSITYEDIDNIEKFEVACSFSTYEHSGLGRYGDTIDPNGDIKSMSILKTMLIDDGYLILMVPLGKGGKPAPDDFKGEDEILWNAHRAYGEIRWPMLIEGWEIVFWYEQKGKWNQYIWVLRNIN
;
A
#
# COMPACT_ATOMS: atom_id res chain seq x y z
N MET A 1 -3.29 3.49 17.22
CA MET A 1 -1.85 3.81 17.18
C MET A 1 -1.09 2.51 16.92
N PHE A 2 -0.57 2.32 15.71
CA PHE A 2 0.16 1.12 15.29
C PHE A 2 1.50 1.06 16.03
N LYS A 3 1.55 0.45 17.22
CA LYS A 3 2.79 0.28 17.98
C LYS A 3 3.50 -0.97 17.50
N VAL A 4 4.56 -0.82 16.70
CA VAL A 4 5.56 -1.87 16.52
C VAL A 4 6.51 -1.80 17.71
N LYS A 5 6.13 -2.41 18.84
CA LYS A 5 7.07 -2.58 19.95
C LYS A 5 8.17 -3.53 19.48
N SER A 6 9.43 -3.13 19.58
CA SER A 6 10.59 -4.04 19.49
C SER A 6 10.49 -5.10 20.61
N LYS A 7 9.76 -6.17 20.33
CA LYS A 7 9.54 -7.33 21.18
C LYS A 7 9.51 -8.51 20.25
N THR A 8 10.13 -9.62 20.68
CA THR A 8 10.09 -10.93 20.04
C THR A 8 8.77 -11.13 19.31
N ILE A 9 8.78 -10.91 18.01
CA ILE A 9 7.54 -10.84 17.26
C ILE A 9 7.07 -12.28 17.15
N LYS A 10 5.91 -12.59 17.71
CA LYS A 10 5.35 -13.95 17.65
C LYS A 10 4.81 -14.19 16.24
N ALA A 11 5.00 -15.40 15.70
CA ALA A 11 4.40 -15.77 14.43
C ALA A 11 2.89 -15.46 14.47
N PRO A 12 2.32 -14.90 13.39
CA PRO A 12 0.89 -14.60 13.35
C PRO A 12 0.10 -15.89 13.61
N PRO A 13 -1.03 -15.84 14.33
CA PRO A 13 -1.83 -17.03 14.58
C PRO A 13 -2.32 -17.63 13.25
N ARG A 14 -2.49 -18.96 13.22
CA ARG A 14 -3.29 -19.58 12.15
C ARG A 14 -4.72 -19.04 12.23
N PHE A 15 -5.38 -18.88 11.09
CA PHE A 15 -6.74 -18.33 11.05
C PHE A 15 -7.71 -19.07 11.99
N GLY A 16 -7.72 -20.40 11.94
CA GLY A 16 -8.57 -21.23 12.81
C GLY A 16 -8.19 -21.23 14.30
N TRP A 17 -7.16 -20.50 14.71
CA TRP A 17 -6.83 -20.27 16.13
C TRP A 17 -7.32 -18.91 16.65
N LEU A 18 -7.87 -18.07 15.77
CA LEU A 18 -8.54 -16.83 16.16
C LEU A 18 -9.88 -17.15 16.83
N SER A 19 -10.41 -16.24 17.65
CA SER A 19 -11.77 -16.39 18.17
C SER A 19 -12.79 -16.40 17.02
N GLU A 20 -13.93 -17.05 17.23
CA GLU A 20 -15.01 -17.07 16.23
C GLU A 20 -15.47 -15.67 15.83
N GLU A 21 -15.47 -14.73 16.78
CA GLU A 21 -15.76 -13.31 16.54
C GLU A 21 -14.79 -12.70 15.52
N ILE A 22 -13.48 -12.85 15.75
CA ILE A 22 -12.46 -12.30 14.84
C ILE A 22 -12.50 -13.01 13.48
N GLN A 23 -12.76 -14.32 13.45
CA GLN A 23 -12.92 -15.05 12.19
C GLN A 23 -14.11 -14.49 11.38
N LYS A 24 -15.25 -14.24 12.03
CA LYS A 24 -16.43 -13.63 11.41
C LYS A 24 -16.18 -12.21 10.93
N GLU A 25 -15.41 -11.42 11.69
CA GLU A 25 -15.03 -10.08 11.25
C GLU A 25 -14.16 -10.12 9.98
N PHE A 26 -13.18 -11.01 9.90
CA PHE A 26 -12.36 -11.20 8.70
C PHE A 26 -13.18 -11.73 7.51
N SER A 27 -14.08 -12.69 7.74
CA SER A 27 -14.95 -13.24 6.67
C SER A 27 -16.13 -12.33 6.34
N MET A 28 -16.27 -11.18 7.00
CA MET A 28 -17.42 -10.28 6.89
C MET A 28 -18.76 -11.00 7.08
N ASN A 29 -18.85 -11.83 8.12
CA ASN A 29 -19.94 -12.77 8.37
C ASN A 29 -20.14 -13.74 7.20
N ASP A 30 -19.05 -14.42 6.81
CA ASP A 30 -18.99 -15.49 5.81
C ASP A 30 -19.32 -15.06 4.38
N LYS A 31 -19.23 -13.76 4.10
CA LYS A 31 -19.38 -13.18 2.75
C LYS A 31 -18.08 -13.13 1.97
N VAL A 32 -16.94 -13.16 2.66
CA VAL A 32 -15.60 -13.10 2.09
C VAL A 32 -14.92 -14.45 2.27
N ASN A 33 -14.37 -14.99 1.18
CA ASN A 33 -13.65 -16.26 1.21
C ASN A 33 -12.32 -16.11 1.92
N ILE A 34 -12.02 -17.03 2.84
CA ILE A 34 -10.71 -17.12 3.50
C ILE A 34 -9.99 -18.35 2.97
N ASN A 35 -8.97 -18.13 2.15
CA ASN A 35 -8.08 -19.16 1.62
C ASN A 35 -6.76 -19.21 2.38
N PHE A 36 -6.08 -20.34 2.37
CA PHE A 36 -4.86 -20.53 3.13
C PHE A 36 -3.60 -20.23 2.30
N ASN A 37 -2.89 -19.17 2.67
CA ASN A 37 -1.57 -18.84 2.16
C ASN A 37 -0.73 -18.24 3.30
N TYR A 38 -0.28 -19.11 4.18
CA TYR A 38 0.24 -18.70 5.48
C TYR A 38 1.76 -18.56 5.46
N TYR A 39 2.23 -17.41 5.92
CA TYR A 39 3.63 -17.09 6.11
C TYR A 39 3.98 -17.18 7.60
N LYS A 40 4.73 -18.23 7.95
CA LYS A 40 5.25 -18.43 9.31
C LYS A 40 6.42 -17.50 9.60
N ASP A 41 7.27 -17.33 8.61
CA ASP A 41 8.44 -16.47 8.69
C ASP A 41 7.95 -15.05 8.57
N GLN A 42 8.17 -14.27 9.63
CA GLN A 42 8.02 -12.85 9.51
C GLN A 42 9.11 -12.37 8.56
N ASN A 43 8.69 -11.93 7.39
CA ASN A 43 9.32 -10.73 6.87
C ASN A 43 8.90 -9.64 7.84
N VAL A 44 9.63 -9.51 8.96
CA VAL A 44 9.60 -8.27 9.72
C VAL A 44 9.75 -7.20 8.66
N ALA A 45 8.92 -6.16 8.68
CA ALA A 45 9.25 -4.95 7.96
C ALA A 45 10.53 -4.45 8.61
N GLN A 46 11.68 -5.08 8.34
CA GLN A 46 12.92 -4.77 9.02
C GLN A 46 13.16 -3.33 8.65
N GLY A 47 13.25 -2.47 9.65
CA GLY A 47 14.01 -1.24 9.52
C GLY A 47 15.40 -1.70 9.15
N GLY A 48 15.63 -1.79 7.86
CA GLY A 48 16.86 -2.30 7.29
C GLY A 48 17.70 -1.11 6.91
N ASN A 49 19.02 -1.28 7.02
CA ASN A 49 19.95 -0.48 6.23
C ASN A 49 19.82 -0.94 4.77
N PHE A 50 18.73 -0.59 4.09
CA PHE A 50 18.67 -0.70 2.65
C PHE A 50 19.40 0.51 2.10
N GLN A 51 20.58 0.29 1.52
CA GLN A 51 21.21 1.33 0.72
C GLN A 51 20.28 1.64 -0.46
N ILE A 52 19.51 2.72 -0.33
CA ILE A 52 18.74 3.27 -1.44
C ILE A 52 19.77 3.88 -2.39
N ASN A 53 20.05 3.17 -3.48
CA ASN A 53 20.87 3.67 -4.58
C ASN A 53 19.96 4.32 -5.63
N THR A 54 19.88 5.64 -5.57
CA THR A 54 19.13 6.51 -6.49
C THR A 54 19.84 6.73 -7.83
N ASP A 55 21.16 6.48 -7.90
CA ASP A 55 21.98 6.60 -9.12
C ASP A 55 21.75 5.45 -10.10
N SER A 56 21.17 4.34 -9.65
CA SER A 56 20.76 3.26 -10.55
C SER A 56 19.63 3.74 -11.48
N PRO A 57 19.53 3.26 -12.72
CA PRO A 57 18.37 3.53 -13.58
C PRO A 57 17.11 2.90 -12.99
N VAL A 58 16.00 3.63 -12.98
CA VAL A 58 14.68 3.02 -12.66
C VAL A 58 14.43 1.97 -13.75
N PRO A 59 14.19 0.70 -13.40
CA PRO A 59 13.96 -0.33 -14.41
C PRO A 59 12.61 -0.07 -15.08
N LEU A 60 12.66 0.66 -16.20
CA LEU A 60 11.52 0.99 -17.04
C LEU A 60 11.46 0.05 -18.26
N ASP A 61 11.51 -1.30 -18.13
CA ASP A 61 11.00 -2.19 -19.21
C ASP A 61 10.83 -3.71 -18.91
N LYS A 62 9.92 -4.30 -19.71
CA LYS A 62 9.60 -5.67 -20.21
C LYS A 62 10.13 -7.03 -19.70
N SER A 63 10.87 -7.23 -18.60
CA SER A 63 11.00 -8.59 -17.96
C SER A 63 10.53 -8.69 -16.48
N GLU A 64 9.30 -9.14 -16.25
CA GLU A 64 8.85 -10.39 -15.62
C GLU A 64 8.80 -10.46 -14.09
N ASN A 65 9.45 -9.59 -13.30
CA ASN A 65 9.18 -9.54 -11.85
C ASN A 65 9.31 -8.11 -11.31
N TYR A 66 8.18 -7.48 -10.96
CA TYR A 66 8.00 -6.10 -10.50
C TYR A 66 8.45 -5.00 -11.50
N LYS A 67 7.66 -4.82 -12.56
CA LYS A 67 7.82 -3.68 -13.47
C LYS A 67 6.99 -2.51 -13.00
N LEU A 68 7.63 -1.35 -12.92
CA LEU A 68 6.88 -0.12 -13.04
C LEU A 68 6.30 -0.08 -14.47
N GLY A 69 4.98 -0.25 -14.60
CA GLY A 69 4.31 -0.21 -15.90
C GLY A 69 4.40 1.18 -16.53
N LYS A 70 4.21 1.24 -17.85
CA LYS A 70 4.06 2.50 -18.57
C LYS A 70 2.91 3.32 -17.95
N GLU A 71 1.84 2.61 -17.59
CA GLU A 71 0.65 3.10 -16.91
C GLU A 71 0.98 3.76 -15.56
N THR A 72 1.84 3.14 -14.76
CA THR A 72 2.30 3.74 -13.50
C THR A 72 3.09 5.01 -13.75
N MET A 73 4.00 5.02 -14.73
CA MET A 73 4.74 6.23 -15.08
C MET A 73 3.85 7.33 -15.66
N GLU A 74 2.80 6.98 -16.40
CA GLU A 74 1.81 7.94 -16.89
C GLU A 74 1.07 8.61 -15.72
N ALA A 75 0.63 7.82 -14.73
CA ALA A 75 0.04 8.37 -13.51
C ALA A 75 1.03 9.29 -12.77
N LEU A 76 2.26 8.82 -12.52
CA LEU A 76 3.28 9.60 -11.81
C LEU A 76 3.61 10.91 -12.55
N ASN A 77 3.88 10.87 -13.85
CA ASN A 77 4.19 12.07 -14.62
C ASN A 77 3.07 13.11 -14.61
N LYS A 78 1.81 12.66 -14.50
CA LYS A 78 0.65 13.54 -14.46
C LYS A 78 0.42 14.16 -13.08
N TYR A 79 0.51 13.36 -12.02
CA TYR A 79 0.07 13.80 -10.68
C TYR A 79 1.23 14.18 -9.74
N VAL A 80 2.43 13.62 -9.91
CA VAL A 80 3.56 13.79 -8.98
C VAL A 80 4.48 14.98 -9.32
N LYS A 81 4.46 15.46 -10.57
CA LYS A 81 5.36 16.53 -11.02
C LYS A 81 5.24 17.77 -10.12
N GLU A 82 6.39 18.23 -9.59
CA GLU A 82 6.51 19.41 -8.72
C GLU A 82 5.70 19.31 -7.42
N LYS A 83 5.44 18.07 -6.94
CA LYS A 83 4.70 17.80 -5.69
C LYS A 83 5.59 17.28 -4.57
N ASN A 84 5.18 17.55 -3.33
CA ASN A 84 5.69 16.82 -2.16
C ASN A 84 4.92 15.49 -2.03
N VAL A 85 5.65 14.38 -2.12
CA VAL A 85 5.05 13.04 -2.24
C VAL A 85 5.28 12.22 -0.97
N LEU A 86 4.22 11.56 -0.51
CA LEU A 86 4.31 10.48 0.48
C LEU A 86 4.32 9.13 -0.24
N VAL A 87 5.29 8.27 0.05
CA VAL A 87 5.31 6.88 -0.40
C VAL A 87 5.04 6.00 0.81
N VAL A 88 3.94 5.26 0.79
CA VAL A 88 3.54 4.37 1.89
C VAL A 88 3.84 2.93 1.50
N GLY A 89 4.71 2.30 2.28
CA GLY A 89 5.28 0.99 1.97
C GLY A 89 6.43 1.11 0.98
N SER A 90 7.60 0.60 1.36
CA SER A 90 8.80 0.61 0.53
C SER A 90 9.42 -0.77 0.43
N THR A 91 10.13 -1.00 -0.66
CA THR A 91 10.83 -2.27 -0.91
C THR A 91 12.27 -2.01 -1.30
N ASN A 92 13.09 -3.06 -1.28
CA ASN A 92 14.49 -2.99 -1.69
C ASN A 92 14.62 -2.35 -3.08
N GLY A 93 15.41 -1.28 -3.16
CA GLY A 93 15.67 -0.55 -4.40
C GLY A 93 14.81 0.70 -4.63
N ALA A 94 13.87 1.02 -3.72
CA ALA A 94 13.11 2.27 -3.68
C ALA A 94 12.50 2.66 -5.04
N VAL A 95 11.85 1.69 -5.69
CA VAL A 95 11.43 1.81 -7.09
C VAL A 95 10.41 2.94 -7.27
N ILE A 96 9.42 3.05 -6.37
CA ILE A 96 8.37 4.08 -6.45
C ILE A 96 8.93 5.46 -6.13
N GLU A 97 9.81 5.56 -5.13
CA GLU A 97 10.46 6.79 -4.72
C GLU A 97 11.31 7.35 -5.86
N ARG A 98 12.13 6.49 -6.48
CA ARG A 98 12.97 6.87 -7.64
C ARG A 98 12.12 7.21 -8.86
N ALA A 99 10.99 6.53 -9.06
CA ALA A 99 10.04 6.88 -10.11
C ALA A 99 9.37 8.24 -9.87
N CYS A 100 9.03 8.57 -8.63
CA CYS A 100 8.52 9.89 -8.26
C CYS A 100 9.55 10.99 -8.55
N LEU A 101 10.83 10.75 -8.19
CA LEU A 101 11.91 11.68 -8.52
C LEU A 101 12.11 11.82 -10.05
N HIS A 102 12.02 10.72 -10.81
CA HIS A 102 12.07 10.75 -12.27
C HIS A 102 10.90 11.54 -12.87
N ALA A 103 9.71 11.42 -12.29
CA ALA A 103 8.52 12.22 -12.59
C ALA A 103 8.61 13.68 -12.08
N LYS A 104 9.79 14.10 -11.59
CA LYS A 104 10.11 15.45 -11.12
C LYS A 104 9.36 15.87 -9.85
N ALA A 105 9.17 14.96 -8.89
CA ALA A 105 8.73 15.32 -7.54
C ALA A 105 9.67 16.37 -6.89
N ASN A 106 9.10 17.25 -6.07
CA ASN A 106 9.88 18.21 -5.27
C ASN A 106 10.63 17.48 -4.15
N SER A 107 9.91 16.63 -3.42
CA SER A 107 10.43 15.78 -2.35
C SER A 107 9.66 14.47 -2.26
N VAL A 108 10.27 13.45 -1.66
CA VAL A 108 9.67 12.16 -1.38
C VAL A 108 9.89 11.82 0.10
N THR A 109 8.81 11.51 0.79
CA THR A 109 8.85 11.00 2.17
C THR A 109 8.35 9.57 2.19
N ILE A 110 9.14 8.65 2.73
CA ILE A 110 8.78 7.25 2.88
C ILE A 110 8.15 7.07 4.26
N LEU A 111 6.94 6.50 4.30
CA LEU A 111 6.30 6.04 5.53
C LEU A 111 6.38 4.52 5.61
N GLU A 112 7.04 4.04 6.65
CA GLU A 112 7.22 2.61 6.95
C GLU A 112 7.04 2.29 8.43
N TYR A 113 6.89 1.01 8.76
CA TYR A 113 6.82 0.57 10.15
C TYR A 113 8.12 0.81 10.92
N ASN A 114 9.25 0.77 10.22
CA ASN A 114 10.56 1.02 10.77
C ASN A 114 11.35 1.95 9.83
N LEU A 115 12.24 2.76 10.40
CA LEU A 115 13.04 3.71 9.62
C LEU A 115 13.89 3.01 8.57
N ILE A 116 13.90 3.57 7.36
CA ILE A 116 14.81 3.18 6.29
C ILE A 116 15.96 4.19 6.26
N VAL A 117 17.19 3.69 6.38
CA VAL A 117 18.39 4.53 6.27
C VAL A 117 18.67 4.83 4.81
N VAL A 118 18.38 6.07 4.40
CA VAL A 118 18.67 6.55 3.05
C VAL A 118 20.13 7.03 3.00
N THR A 119 21.00 6.23 2.41
CA THR A 119 22.45 6.51 2.38
C THR A 119 22.88 7.50 1.30
N ASP A 120 21.97 7.96 0.45
CA ASP A 120 22.32 8.71 -0.76
C ASP A 120 22.34 10.23 -0.61
N LYS A 121 23.18 10.87 -1.44
CA LYS A 121 23.43 12.32 -1.52
C LYS A 121 22.23 13.14 -2.01
N VAL A 122 21.09 12.51 -2.31
CA VAL A 122 19.86 13.16 -2.77
C VAL A 122 19.07 13.65 -1.57
N LYS A 123 19.26 14.93 -1.21
CA LYS A 123 18.57 15.63 -0.11
C LYS A 123 17.02 15.67 -0.20
N LYS A 124 16.43 15.01 -1.19
CA LYS A 124 14.98 15.04 -1.48
C LYS A 124 14.21 13.84 -0.93
N ILE A 125 14.89 12.78 -0.47
CA ILE A 125 14.23 11.61 0.16
C ILE A 125 14.44 11.66 1.67
N LYS A 126 13.37 11.47 2.44
CA LYS A 126 13.43 11.18 3.88
C LYS A 126 12.56 9.98 4.23
N SER A 127 12.83 9.36 5.38
CA SER A 127 12.01 8.27 5.93
C SER A 127 11.44 8.70 7.28
N ILE A 128 10.18 8.35 7.51
CA ILE A 128 9.44 8.54 8.76
C ILE A 128 8.73 7.23 9.12
N THR A 129 8.30 7.13 10.37
CA THR A 129 7.49 6.04 10.87
C THR A 129 6.08 6.49 11.24
N TYR A 130 5.20 5.53 11.53
CA TYR A 130 3.88 5.82 12.10
C TYR A 130 3.93 6.51 13.47
N GLU A 131 5.08 6.58 14.14
CA GLU A 131 5.25 7.35 15.39
C GLU A 131 5.47 8.85 15.12
N ASP A 132 5.84 9.22 13.89
CA ASP A 132 6.17 10.60 13.51
C ASP A 132 4.99 11.38 12.91
N ILE A 133 3.88 10.70 12.59
CA ILE A 133 2.78 11.24 11.77
C ILE A 133 1.99 12.40 12.41
N ASP A 134 2.12 12.60 13.72
CA ASP A 134 1.42 13.69 14.40
C ASP A 134 2.06 15.06 14.11
N ASN A 135 3.30 15.09 13.61
CA ASN A 135 4.08 16.32 13.39
C ASN A 135 4.58 16.49 11.94
N ILE A 136 3.90 15.90 10.97
CA ILE A 136 4.27 16.01 9.55
C ILE A 136 3.55 17.16 8.86
N GLU A 137 4.23 17.77 7.89
CA GLU A 137 3.55 18.57 6.88
C GLU A 137 2.71 17.65 5.99
N LYS A 138 1.53 18.13 5.59
CA LYS A 138 0.65 17.42 4.68
C LYS A 138 1.25 17.33 3.28
N PHE A 139 0.97 16.22 2.60
CA PHE A 139 1.45 15.94 1.25
C PHE A 139 0.37 16.25 0.20
N GLU A 140 0.81 16.59 -1.01
CA GLU A 140 -0.09 16.83 -2.15
C GLU A 140 -0.48 15.52 -2.84
N VAL A 141 0.41 14.53 -2.81
CA VAL A 141 0.21 13.22 -3.42
C VAL A 141 0.75 12.13 -2.52
N ALA A 142 0.01 11.02 -2.41
CA ALA A 142 0.50 9.77 -1.88
C ALA A 142 0.61 8.71 -2.98
N CYS A 143 1.58 7.82 -2.83
CA CYS A 143 1.79 6.64 -3.67
C CYS A 143 1.84 5.41 -2.77
N SER A 144 1.03 4.39 -3.07
CA SER A 144 1.09 3.11 -2.37
C SER A 144 0.83 1.95 -3.32
N PHE A 145 1.76 1.00 -3.33
CA PHE A 145 1.77 -0.11 -4.28
C PHE A 145 2.00 -1.40 -3.49
N SER A 146 0.99 -2.26 -3.44
CA SER A 146 1.01 -3.53 -2.73
C SER A 146 1.41 -3.37 -1.25
N THR A 147 0.57 -2.70 -0.47
CA THR A 147 0.85 -2.36 0.94
C THR A 147 -0.38 -2.59 1.82
N TYR A 148 -1.47 -1.88 1.56
CA TYR A 148 -2.65 -1.89 2.45
C TYR A 148 -3.34 -3.24 2.56
N GLU A 149 -3.25 -4.08 1.53
CA GLU A 149 -3.80 -5.44 1.55
C GLU A 149 -3.20 -6.34 2.64
N HIS A 150 -2.03 -5.97 3.19
CA HIS A 150 -1.35 -6.70 4.24
C HIS A 150 -1.75 -6.24 5.66
N SER A 151 -2.31 -5.04 5.80
CA SER A 151 -2.56 -4.41 7.10
C SER A 151 -3.57 -5.20 7.93
N GLY A 152 -3.21 -5.53 9.18
CA GLY A 152 -4.06 -6.25 10.11
C GLY A 152 -3.98 -7.78 10.01
N LEU A 153 -3.14 -8.33 9.14
CA LEU A 153 -2.93 -9.78 8.98
C LEU A 153 -1.75 -10.30 9.82
N GLY A 154 -1.03 -9.41 10.51
CA GLY A 154 0.08 -9.75 11.39
C GLY A 154 1.34 -10.26 10.70
N ARG A 155 1.36 -10.26 9.36
CA ARG A 155 2.47 -10.76 8.56
C ARG A 155 3.75 -9.95 8.79
N TYR A 156 3.61 -8.64 8.99
CA TYR A 156 4.74 -7.71 9.13
C TYR A 156 4.98 -7.30 10.59
N GLY A 157 4.36 -8.00 11.55
CA GLY A 157 4.41 -7.67 12.97
C GLY A 157 3.36 -6.65 13.42
N ASP A 158 2.46 -6.28 12.51
CA ASP A 158 1.25 -5.53 12.80
C ASP A 158 0.29 -6.32 13.72
N THR A 159 -0.61 -5.61 14.40
CA THR A 159 -1.63 -6.26 15.24
C THR A 159 -2.69 -6.91 14.37
N ILE A 160 -3.20 -8.08 14.76
CA ILE A 160 -4.34 -8.70 14.09
C ILE A 160 -5.55 -7.78 14.21
N ASP A 161 -6.01 -7.28 13.08
CA ASP A 161 -7.10 -6.30 12.97
C ASP A 161 -7.86 -6.52 11.66
N PRO A 162 -9.10 -7.03 11.71
CA PRO A 162 -9.94 -7.21 10.53
C PRO A 162 -10.08 -5.94 9.68
N ASN A 163 -10.02 -4.77 10.32
CA ASN A 163 -10.12 -3.45 9.71
C ASN A 163 -8.79 -2.69 9.60
N GLY A 164 -7.66 -3.39 9.68
CA GLY A 164 -6.33 -2.77 9.60
C GLY A 164 -6.11 -1.96 8.32
N ASP A 165 -6.51 -2.50 7.17
CA ASP A 165 -6.48 -1.85 5.85
C ASP A 165 -7.28 -0.54 5.81
N ILE A 166 -8.54 -0.56 6.24
CA ILE A 166 -9.43 0.61 6.29
C ILE A 166 -8.89 1.67 7.25
N LYS A 167 -8.41 1.26 8.43
CA LYS A 167 -7.82 2.18 9.41
C LYS A 167 -6.55 2.83 8.87
N SER A 168 -5.70 2.07 8.19
CA SER A 168 -4.49 2.60 7.54
C SER A 168 -4.82 3.58 6.41
N MET A 169 -5.83 3.30 5.58
CA MET A 169 -6.33 4.22 4.55
C MET A 169 -6.93 5.49 5.15
N SER A 170 -7.62 5.38 6.28
CA SER A 170 -8.17 6.54 6.99
C SER A 170 -7.08 7.44 7.56
N ILE A 171 -5.99 6.86 8.09
CA ILE A 171 -4.81 7.62 8.52
C ILE A 171 -4.13 8.29 7.31
N LEU A 172 -4.04 7.61 6.16
CA LEU A 172 -3.49 8.23 4.96
C LEU A 172 -4.19 9.53 4.58
N LYS A 173 -5.52 9.56 4.64
CA LYS A 173 -6.31 10.78 4.33
C LYS A 173 -5.92 11.96 5.21
N THR A 174 -5.54 11.74 6.47
CA THR A 174 -5.16 12.84 7.37
C THR A 174 -3.77 13.41 7.05
N MET A 175 -2.94 12.65 6.33
CA MET A 175 -1.59 13.06 5.92
C MET A 175 -1.59 13.80 4.57
N LEU A 176 -2.72 13.83 3.85
CA LEU A 176 -2.86 14.60 2.62
C LEU A 176 -3.53 15.95 2.86
N ILE A 177 -3.25 16.90 1.99
CA ILE A 177 -4.08 18.09 1.82
C ILE A 177 -5.48 17.71 1.32
N ASP A 178 -6.41 18.64 1.48
CA ASP A 178 -7.73 18.55 0.85
C ASP A 178 -7.55 18.59 -0.67
N ASP A 179 -8.36 17.84 -1.41
CA ASP A 179 -8.18 17.59 -2.86
C ASP A 179 -6.82 16.95 -3.25
N GLY A 180 -6.04 16.47 -2.28
CA GLY A 180 -4.82 15.70 -2.51
C GLY A 180 -5.10 14.36 -3.19
N TYR A 181 -4.10 13.80 -3.87
CA TYR A 181 -4.27 12.56 -4.64
C TYR A 181 -3.60 11.35 -3.98
N LEU A 182 -4.18 10.18 -4.15
CA LEU A 182 -3.55 8.89 -3.89
C LEU A 182 -3.45 8.09 -5.20
N ILE A 183 -2.24 7.68 -5.55
CA ILE A 183 -1.97 6.68 -6.58
C ILE A 183 -1.85 5.33 -5.87
N LEU A 184 -2.85 4.47 -6.05
CA LEU A 184 -3.02 3.20 -5.33
C LEU A 184 -2.96 2.02 -6.29
N MET A 185 -2.22 0.98 -5.92
CA MET A 185 -2.31 -0.35 -6.54
C MET A 185 -2.46 -1.41 -5.45
N VAL A 186 -3.57 -2.13 -5.50
CA VAL A 186 -3.85 -3.27 -4.61
C VAL A 186 -4.39 -4.46 -5.43
N PRO A 187 -4.24 -5.71 -4.95
CA PRO A 187 -4.80 -6.87 -5.63
C PRO A 187 -6.32 -6.78 -5.68
N LEU A 188 -6.91 -7.03 -6.87
CA LEU A 188 -8.34 -7.21 -6.99
C LEU A 188 -8.68 -8.70 -6.94
N GLY A 189 -9.84 -9.00 -6.38
CA GLY A 189 -10.44 -10.31 -6.36
C GLY A 189 -10.67 -10.90 -7.76
N LYS A 190 -10.99 -12.19 -7.83
CA LYS A 190 -11.33 -12.84 -9.10
C LYS A 190 -12.49 -12.12 -9.79
N GLY A 191 -12.35 -11.85 -11.09
CA GLY A 191 -13.33 -11.04 -11.84
C GLY A 191 -13.20 -9.53 -11.65
N GLY A 192 -12.28 -9.10 -10.76
CA GLY A 192 -11.88 -7.73 -10.46
C GLY A 192 -11.69 -6.86 -11.70
N LYS A 193 -12.61 -5.92 -11.91
CA LYS A 193 -12.49 -4.91 -12.97
C LYS A 193 -12.99 -3.56 -12.47
N PRO A 194 -12.32 -2.47 -12.87
CA PRO A 194 -12.82 -1.14 -12.63
C PRO A 194 -14.13 -0.95 -13.41
N ALA A 195 -15.13 -0.45 -12.72
CA ALA A 195 -16.33 0.08 -13.33
C ALA A 195 -16.76 1.27 -12.47
N PRO A 196 -17.01 2.45 -13.07
CA PRO A 196 -17.45 3.64 -12.34
C PRO A 196 -18.71 3.38 -11.50
N ASP A 197 -19.60 2.50 -11.98
CA ASP A 197 -20.92 2.29 -11.40
C ASP A 197 -21.18 0.84 -10.91
N ASP A 198 -20.26 -0.10 -11.15
CA ASP A 198 -20.49 -1.53 -10.85
C ASP A 198 -19.18 -2.33 -10.75
N PHE A 199 -18.28 -1.94 -9.83
CA PHE A 199 -17.06 -2.72 -9.58
C PHE A 199 -17.44 -4.18 -9.35
N LYS A 200 -16.88 -5.10 -10.15
CA LYS A 200 -17.11 -6.55 -10.02
C LYS A 200 -15.85 -7.23 -9.51
N GLY A 201 -16.00 -8.12 -8.55
CA GLY A 201 -14.91 -8.97 -8.05
C GLY A 201 -15.29 -9.74 -6.80
N GLU A 202 -14.72 -10.92 -6.63
CA GLU A 202 -14.90 -11.74 -5.42
C GLU A 202 -13.86 -11.36 -4.36
N ASP A 203 -14.31 -10.87 -3.20
CA ASP A 203 -13.42 -10.60 -2.08
C ASP A 203 -12.76 -11.89 -1.58
N GLU A 204 -11.46 -11.80 -1.31
CA GLU A 204 -10.68 -12.93 -0.80
C GLU A 204 -9.65 -12.47 0.23
N ILE A 205 -9.46 -13.26 1.27
CA ILE A 205 -8.30 -13.17 2.14
C ILE A 205 -7.49 -14.44 1.96
N LEU A 206 -6.26 -14.29 1.48
CA LEU A 206 -5.27 -15.35 1.49
C LEU A 206 -4.53 -15.27 2.84
N TRP A 207 -5.04 -15.94 3.88
CA TRP A 207 -4.53 -15.79 5.23
C TRP A 207 -3.12 -16.38 5.39
N ASN A 208 -2.11 -15.63 5.83
CA ASN A 208 -2.06 -14.22 6.23
C ASN A 208 -1.28 -13.36 5.21
N ALA A 209 -1.17 -13.84 3.98
CA ALA A 209 -0.45 -13.21 2.89
C ALA A 209 -0.97 -11.82 2.56
N HIS A 210 -2.24 -11.69 2.17
CA HIS A 210 -2.86 -10.45 1.67
C HIS A 210 -4.39 -10.59 1.50
N ARG A 211 -5.05 -9.45 1.31
CA ARG A 211 -6.42 -9.33 0.78
C ARG A 211 -6.41 -9.14 -0.73
N ALA A 212 -7.43 -9.64 -1.41
CA ALA A 212 -7.80 -9.26 -2.76
C ALA A 212 -9.20 -8.64 -2.71
N TYR A 213 -9.31 -7.40 -3.18
CA TYR A 213 -10.51 -6.58 -2.99
C TYR A 213 -11.58 -6.88 -4.03
N GLY A 214 -12.78 -7.19 -3.56
CA GLY A 214 -13.99 -7.47 -4.32
C GLY A 214 -15.10 -6.43 -4.08
N GLU A 215 -16.32 -6.77 -4.48
CA GLU A 215 -17.51 -5.92 -4.39
C GLU A 215 -17.81 -5.39 -2.99
N ILE A 216 -17.42 -6.12 -1.95
CA ILE A 216 -17.76 -5.80 -0.56
C ILE A 216 -16.67 -4.95 0.07
N ARG A 217 -15.40 -5.35 -0.02
CA ARG A 217 -14.31 -4.67 0.69
C ARG A 217 -13.77 -3.46 -0.06
N TRP A 218 -13.81 -3.46 -1.40
CA TRP A 218 -13.30 -2.34 -2.20
C TRP A 218 -13.97 -1.01 -1.83
N PRO A 219 -15.31 -0.88 -1.81
CA PRO A 219 -15.96 0.38 -1.43
C PRO A 219 -15.59 0.87 -0.03
N MET A 220 -15.36 -0.06 0.91
CA MET A 220 -14.93 0.29 2.27
C MET A 220 -13.48 0.79 2.31
N LEU A 221 -12.59 0.19 1.51
CA LEU A 221 -11.19 0.58 1.45
C LEU A 221 -11.05 2.04 0.95
N ILE A 222 -11.84 2.40 -0.06
CA ILE A 222 -11.80 3.72 -0.69
C ILE A 222 -12.85 4.69 -0.12
N GLU A 223 -13.42 4.41 1.05
CA GLU A 223 -14.39 5.31 1.68
C GLU A 223 -13.80 6.71 1.93
N GLY A 224 -14.51 7.74 1.47
CA GLY A 224 -14.03 9.13 1.53
C GLY A 224 -12.94 9.45 0.48
N TRP A 225 -12.84 8.64 -0.57
CA TRP A 225 -12.08 8.94 -1.77
C TRP A 225 -12.99 8.96 -3.00
N GLU A 226 -12.68 9.84 -3.95
CA GLU A 226 -13.29 9.82 -5.27
C GLU A 226 -12.36 9.15 -6.28
N ILE A 227 -12.89 8.24 -7.08
CA ILE A 227 -12.15 7.65 -8.21
C ILE A 227 -12.08 8.67 -9.34
N VAL A 228 -10.89 9.25 -9.57
CA VAL A 228 -10.66 10.21 -10.65
C VAL A 228 -10.30 9.52 -11.95
N PHE A 229 -9.46 8.49 -11.87
CA PHE A 229 -9.00 7.75 -13.03
C PHE A 229 -8.45 6.37 -12.61
N TRP A 230 -8.31 5.48 -13.59
CA TRP A 230 -7.56 4.24 -13.41
C TRP A 230 -6.83 3.86 -14.69
N TYR A 231 -5.69 3.19 -14.55
CA TYR A 231 -4.94 2.62 -15.66
C TYR A 231 -4.93 1.10 -15.56
N GLU A 232 -5.14 0.40 -16.67
CA GLU A 232 -5.01 -1.06 -16.74
C GLU A 232 -3.60 -1.45 -17.15
N GLN A 233 -2.85 -2.05 -16.23
CA GLN A 233 -1.57 -2.69 -16.52
C GLN A 233 -1.81 -4.17 -16.82
N LYS A 234 -1.69 -4.54 -18.10
CA LYS A 234 -1.89 -5.92 -18.56
C LYS A 234 -0.75 -6.83 -18.13
N GLY A 235 -1.09 -8.02 -17.65
CA GLY A 235 -0.14 -9.05 -17.21
C GLY A 235 -0.77 -10.42 -17.19
N LYS A 236 -0.12 -11.40 -16.52
CA LYS A 236 -0.75 -12.70 -16.20
C LYS A 236 -2.05 -12.51 -15.43
N TRP A 237 -2.06 -11.50 -14.57
CA TRP A 237 -3.24 -10.93 -13.92
C TRP A 237 -3.22 -9.43 -14.19
N ASN A 238 -4.35 -8.87 -14.62
CA ASN A 238 -4.42 -7.43 -14.83
C ASN A 238 -4.32 -6.73 -13.47
N GLN A 239 -3.49 -5.69 -13.44
CA GLN A 239 -3.37 -4.79 -12.29
C GLN A 239 -3.96 -3.45 -12.67
N TYR A 240 -4.52 -2.76 -11.69
CA TYR A 240 -5.10 -1.44 -11.91
C TYR A 240 -4.39 -0.43 -11.02
N ILE A 241 -3.95 0.66 -11.63
CA ILE A 241 -3.39 1.82 -10.94
C ILE A 241 -4.52 2.82 -10.78
N TRP A 242 -4.99 2.98 -9.56
CA TRP A 242 -6.09 3.87 -9.21
C TRP A 242 -5.56 5.25 -8.86
N VAL A 243 -6.21 6.28 -9.38
CA VAL A 243 -5.99 7.66 -8.96
C VAL A 243 -7.23 8.11 -8.19
N LEU A 244 -7.04 8.29 -6.90
CA LEU A 244 -8.07 8.63 -5.95
C LEU A 244 -7.88 10.07 -5.48
N ARG A 245 -8.94 10.86 -5.41
CA ARG A 245 -8.92 12.22 -4.82
C ARG A 245 -9.48 12.18 -3.42
N ASN A 246 -8.79 12.84 -2.50
CA ASN A 246 -9.20 12.98 -1.12
C ASN A 246 -10.38 13.95 -1.02
N ILE A 247 -11.56 13.45 -0.64
CA ILE A 247 -12.82 14.22 -0.56
C ILE A 247 -13.27 14.46 0.88
N ASN A 248 -12.31 14.49 1.82
CA ASN A 248 -12.53 14.77 3.25
C ASN A 248 -13.54 15.90 3.50
#